data_AF-A0A0N5D911-F1
#
_entry.id   AF-A0A0N5D911-F1
#
_cell.length_a   1.000
_cell.length_b   1.000
_cell.length_c   1.000
_cell.angle_alpha   90.00
_cell.angle_beta   90.00
_cell.angle_gamma   90.00
#
_symmetry.space_group_name_H-M   'P 1'
#
loop_
_entity.id
_entity.type
_entity.pdbx_description
1 polymer ?
#
loop_
_entity_poly.entity_id
_entity_poly.type
_entity_poly.pdbx_seq_one_letter_code
_entity_poly.pdbx_strand_id
1 'polypeptide(L)' 'MLQSEGELENNESLASQILKMLSLGEPLSQYIGRVEKISIAFAEYSLEIVRSGKFIFIIKRKLNS' A
#
# COMPACT_ATOMS: atom_id res chain seq x y z
N MET A 1 -11.30 -5.96 -10.87
CA MET A 1 -10.23 -6.34 -11.81
C MET A 1 -8.92 -5.89 -11.21
N LEU A 2 -7.92 -6.76 -11.15
CA LEU A 2 -6.57 -6.39 -10.72
C LEU A 2 -5.87 -5.72 -11.92
N GLN A 3 -5.19 -4.61 -11.68
CA GLN A 3 -4.42 -3.89 -12.69
C GLN A 3 -3.10 -3.45 -12.06
N SER A 4 -2.03 -3.54 -12.82
CA SER A 4 -0.68 -3.19 -12.41
C SER A 4 0.11 -2.70 -13.62
N GLU A 5 0.94 -1.69 -13.44
CA GLU A 5 1.73 -1.07 -14.50
C GLU A 5 3.08 -0.59 -13.96
N GLY A 6 4.02 -0.30 -14.87
CA GLY A 6 5.32 0.25 -14.54
C GLY A 6 6.15 -0.66 -13.66
N GLU A 7 6.85 -0.10 -12.66
CA GLU A 7 7.74 -0.87 -11.78
C GLU A 7 7.02 -1.86 -10.85
N LEU A 8 5.69 -1.83 -10.79
CA LEU A 8 4.88 -2.73 -9.97
C LEU A 8 4.11 -3.75 -10.82
N GLU A 9 4.33 -3.78 -12.14
CA GLU A 9 3.63 -4.66 -13.07
C GLU A 9 3.79 -6.14 -12.67
N ASN A 10 2.66 -6.85 -12.57
CA ASN A 10 2.58 -8.27 -12.22
C ASN A 10 3.30 -8.68 -10.92
N ASN A 11 3.54 -7.74 -10.01
CA ASN A 11 4.21 -8.03 -8.73
C ASN A 11 3.20 -8.56 -7.68
N GLU A 12 2.75 -9.80 -7.88
CA GLU A 12 1.79 -10.46 -6.99
C GLU A 12 2.33 -10.68 -5.57
N SER A 13 3.65 -10.87 -5.43
CA SER A 13 4.31 -11.04 -4.13
C SER A 13 4.14 -9.77 -3.28
N LEU A 14 4.42 -8.59 -3.85
CA LEU A 14 4.20 -7.32 -3.18
C LEU A 14 2.72 -7.14 -2.81
N ALA A 15 1.80 -7.40 -3.74
CA ALA A 15 0.37 -7.28 -3.48
C ALA A 15 -0.08 -8.18 -2.30
N SER A 16 0.40 -9.43 -2.27
CA SER A 16 0.14 -10.37 -1.18
C SER A 16 0.68 -9.88 0.17
N GLN A 17 1.90 -9.34 0.18
CA GLN A 17 2.51 -8.80 1.41
C GLN A 17 1.77 -7.56 1.93
N ILE A 18 1.38 -6.65 1.04
CA ILE A 18 0.58 -5.47 1.42
C ILE A 18 -0.78 -5.89 1.98
N LEU A 19 -1.44 -6.88 1.38
CA LEU A 19 -2.71 -7.41 1.91
C LEU A 19 -2.55 -8.00 3.31
N LYS A 20 -1.49 -8.78 3.56
CA LYS A 20 -1.18 -9.31 4.89
C LYS A 20 -0.92 -8.18 5.90
N MET A 21 -0.17 -7.16 5.51
CA MET A 21 0.10 -6.01 6.38
C MET A 21 -1.19 -5.27 6.75
N LEU A 22 -2.08 -5.04 5.77
CA LEU A 22 -3.37 -4.40 6.01
C LEU A 22 -4.27 -5.25 6.92
N SER A 23 -4.31 -6.57 6.73
CA SER A 23 -5.12 -7.45 7.59
C SER A 23 -4.62 -7.49 9.03
N LEU A 24 -3.30 -7.37 9.24
CA LEU A 24 -2.71 -7.26 10.58
C LEU A 24 -2.99 -5.90 11.23
N GLY A 25 -3.09 -4.82 10.43
CA GLY A 25 -3.38 -3.47 10.91
C GLY A 25 -4.86 -3.17 11.13
N GLU A 26 -5.76 -3.90 10.47
CA GLU A 26 -7.22 -3.69 10.56
C GLU A 26 -7.75 -3.66 12.01
N PRO A 27 -7.33 -4.54 12.94
CA PRO A 27 -7.77 -4.48 14.33
C PRO A 27 -7.39 -3.18 15.04
N LEU A 28 -6.28 -2.54 14.65
CA LEU A 28 -5.82 -1.30 15.25
C LEU A 28 -6.72 -0.11 14.92
N SER A 29 -7.47 -0.19 13.81
CA SER A 29 -8.38 0.89 13.38
C SER A 29 -9.46 1.22 14.41
N GLN A 30 -9.80 0.27 15.30
CA GLN A 30 -10.73 0.49 16.40
C GLN A 30 -10.18 1.46 17.46
N TYR A 31 -8.85 1.61 17.54
CA TYR A 31 -8.17 2.43 18.54
C TYR A 31 -7.63 3.74 17.96
N ILE A 32 -7.10 3.69 16.72
CA ILE A 32 -6.45 4.84 16.08
C ILE A 32 -7.35 5.55 15.06
N GLY A 33 -8.57 5.02 14.85
CA GLY A 33 -9.46 5.48 13.80
C GLY A 33 -9.10 4.93 12.42
N ARG A 34 -9.76 5.47 11.39
CA ARG A 34 -9.58 5.01 10.01
C ARG A 34 -8.22 5.45 9.47
N VAL A 35 -7.42 4.48 9.03
CA VAL A 35 -6.16 4.75 8.32
C VAL A 35 -6.47 5.14 6.87
N GLU A 36 -6.20 6.39 6.51
CA GLU A 36 -6.46 6.90 5.15
C GLU A 36 -5.33 6.54 4.17
N LYS A 37 -4.08 6.53 4.65
CA LYS A 37 -2.88 6.27 3.86
C LYS A 37 -1.78 5.65 4.71
N ILE A 38 -1.08 4.68 4.15
CA ILE A 38 0.16 4.12 4.72
C ILE A 38 1.29 4.46 3.76
N SER A 39 2.40 4.97 4.30
CA SER A 39 3.62 5.22 3.54
C SER A 39 4.74 4.35 4.08
N ILE A 40 5.34 3.53 3.22
CA ILE A 40 6.53 2.74 3.54
C ILE A 40 7.71 3.42 2.87
N ALA A 41 8.58 4.03 3.67
CA ALA A 41 9.76 4.73 3.18
C ALA A 41 10.91 3.74 2.96
N PHE A 42 11.47 3.76 1.75
CA PHE A 42 12.76 3.15 1.40
C PHE A 42 13.78 4.26 1.16
N ALA A 43 15.05 3.90 0.98
CA ALA A 43 16.13 4.87 0.79
C ALA A 43 15.92 5.77 -0.45
N GLU A 44 15.36 5.23 -1.53
CA GLU A 44 15.27 5.93 -2.84
C GLU A 44 13.83 6.21 -3.28
N TYR A 45 12.86 5.58 -2.64
CA TYR A 45 11.45 5.67 -3.02
C TYR A 45 10.55 5.44 -1.80
N SER A 46 9.27 5.70 -1.96
CA SER A 46 8.23 5.31 -1.02
C SER A 46 7.17 4.48 -1.72
N LEU A 47 6.58 3.53 -0.97
CA LEU A 47 5.33 2.91 -1.36
C LEU A 47 4.20 3.60 -0.59
N GLU A 48 3.25 4.16 -1.32
CA GLU A 48 2.03 4.72 -0.77
C GLU A 48 0.89 3.72 -1.00
N ILE A 49 0.27 3.29 0.09
CA ILE A 49 -0.88 2.41 0.09
C ILE A 49 -2.10 3.21 0.54
N VAL A 50 -3.12 3.26 -0.30
CA VAL A 50 -4.36 4.02 -0.06
C VAL A 50 -5.55 3.09 -0.24
N ARG A 51 -6.54 3.20 0.65
CA ARG A 51 -7.79 2.43 0.57
C ARG A 51 -8.97 3.34 0.20
N SER A 52 -9.62 3.05 -0.92
CA SER A 52 -10.87 3.71 -1.32
C SER A 52 -11.98 2.67 -1.49
N GLY A 53 -12.87 2.61 -0.50
CA GLY A 53 -13.89 1.57 -0.41
C GLY A 53 -13.28 0.18 -0.35
N LYS A 54 -13.61 -0.67 -1.34
CA LYS A 54 -13.07 -2.03 -1.48
C LYS A 54 -11.76 -2.12 -2.24
N PHE A 55 -11.27 -1.00 -2.80
CA PHE A 55 -10.07 -0.97 -3.61
C PHE A 55 -8.87 -0.53 -2.79
N ILE A 56 -7.74 -1.16 -3.06
CA ILE A 56 -6.44 -0.84 -2.50
C ILE A 56 -5.57 -0.37 -3.66
N PHE A 57 -4.97 0.80 -3.52
CA PHE A 57 -4.05 1.39 -4.47
C PHE A 57 -2.65 1.33 -3.88
N ILE A 58 -1.68 0.89 -4.67
CA ILE A 58 -0.28 0.82 -4.29
C ILE A 58 0.49 1.64 -5.31
N ILE A 59 1.15 2.69 -4.85
CA ILE A 59 1.86 3.64 -5.71
C ILE A 59 3.32 3.66 -5.27
N LYS A 60 4.23 3.43 -6.21
CA LYS A 60 5.66 3.67 -6.00
C LYS A 60 5.99 5.10 -6.39
N ARG A 61 6.51 5.90 -5.47
CA ARG A 61 6.98 7.27 -5.73
C ARG A 61 8.47 7.36 -5.49
N LYS A 62 9.22 7.90 -6.46
CA LYS A 62 10.61 8.31 -6.21
C LYS A 62 10.61 9.40 -5.14
N LEU A 63 11.58 9.35 -4.24
CA LEU A 63 11.82 10.47 -3.34
C LEU A 63 12.49 11.56 -4.17
N ASN A 64 11.94 12.77 -4.17
CA ASN A 64 12.57 13.90 -4.82
C ASN A 64 13.85 14.22 -4.03
N SER A 65 15.00 13.95 -4.63
CA SER A 65 16.30 14.50 -4.21
C SER A 65 16.38 15.97 -4.55
#